data_AF-X1VY78-F1
#
_entry.id   AF-X1VY78-F1
#
_cell.length_a   1.000
_cell.length_b   1.000
_cell.length_c   1.000
_cell.angle_alpha   90.00
_cell.angle_beta   90.00
_cell.angle_gamma   90.00
#
_symmetry.space_group_name_H-M   'P 1'
#
loop_
_entity.id
_entity.type
_entity.pdbx_description
1 polymer ?
#
loop_
_entity_poly.entity_id
_entity_poly.type
_entity_poly.pdbx_seq_one_letter_code
_entity_poly.pdbx_strand_id
1 'polypeptide(L)'
;SVINKYSTTMMEQALATLEKSRNLPREKQFVWTMPAWPLTKILERCTPEMKPKIEAVICDGWFVYHGLPFTIETEAGDPEVLVRSLTFASNLSRKFNLPLPHDAKLTDVPSHSWFLPTLLNNAGIKILHIGCNAVSSSPDVPLLFWWQGPDGSKLMTIYWGKNYGTSLVPDKDWKYKTWLAIIHTGDNQGP
;
A
#
# COMPACT_ATOMS: atom_id res chain seq x y z
N SER A 1 -18.52 -12.82 0.05
CA SER A 1 -17.43 -12.36 0.96
C SER A 1 -16.79 -11.10 0.37
N VAL A 2 -16.07 -10.33 1.18
CA VAL A 2 -15.30 -9.15 0.72
C VAL A 2 -14.32 -9.52 -0.40
N ILE A 3 -13.63 -10.66 -0.27
CA ILE A 3 -12.67 -11.13 -1.29
C ILE A 3 -13.35 -11.38 -2.64
N ASN A 4 -14.59 -11.88 -2.66
CA ASN A 4 -15.32 -12.06 -3.93
C ASN A 4 -15.61 -10.70 -4.56
N LYS A 5 -16.06 -9.70 -3.78
CA LYS A 5 -16.28 -8.32 -4.27
C LYS A 5 -14.99 -7.71 -4.83
N TYR A 6 -13.85 -7.95 -4.18
CA TYR A 6 -12.53 -7.53 -4.65
C TYR A 6 -12.12 -8.19 -5.96
N SER A 7 -12.49 -9.45 -6.16
CA SER A 7 -12.08 -10.25 -7.32
C SER A 7 -13.04 -10.12 -8.52
N THR A 8 -14.15 -9.40 -8.35
CA THR A 8 -15.17 -9.19 -9.38
C THR A 8 -15.44 -7.70 -9.57
N THR A 9 -16.53 -7.17 -9.00
CA THR A 9 -17.07 -5.85 -9.33
C THR A 9 -16.09 -4.71 -9.08
N MET A 10 -15.31 -4.76 -8.00
CA MET A 10 -14.31 -3.72 -7.74
C MET A 10 -13.13 -3.77 -8.71
N MET A 11 -12.69 -4.96 -9.10
CA MET A 11 -11.60 -5.09 -10.06
C MET A 11 -12.06 -4.64 -11.45
N GLU A 12 -13.30 -4.94 -11.84
CA GLU A 12 -13.90 -4.41 -13.07
C GLU A 12 -13.94 -2.88 -13.08
N GLN A 13 -14.39 -2.26 -11.99
CA GLN A 13 -14.42 -0.81 -11.85
C GLN A 13 -13.02 -0.19 -11.85
N ALA A 14 -12.04 -0.84 -11.20
CA ALA A 14 -10.65 -0.41 -11.22
C ALA A 14 -10.08 -0.45 -12.65
N LEU A 15 -10.26 -1.57 -13.36
CA LEU A 15 -9.81 -1.72 -14.75
C LEU A 15 -10.47 -0.70 -15.68
N ALA A 16 -11.78 -0.45 -15.52
CA ALA A 16 -12.49 0.56 -16.31
C ALA A 16 -11.98 1.99 -16.03
N THR A 17 -11.60 2.29 -14.78
CA THR A 17 -11.01 3.57 -14.40
C THR A 17 -9.63 3.74 -15.03
N LEU A 18 -8.82 2.68 -15.01
CA LEU A 18 -7.51 2.65 -15.67
C LEU A 18 -7.64 2.89 -17.17
N GLU A 19 -8.59 2.22 -17.84
CA GLU A 19 -8.82 2.37 -19.28
C GLU A 19 -9.16 3.82 -19.67
N LYS A 20 -9.98 4.50 -18.87
CA LYS A 20 -10.29 5.94 -19.06
C LYS A 20 -9.05 6.83 -18.90
N SER A 21 -8.15 6.48 -17.98
CA SER A 21 -6.93 7.23 -17.72
C SER A 21 -5.79 6.95 -18.72
N ARG A 22 -5.87 5.86 -19.49
CA ARG A 22 -4.77 5.36 -20.34
C ARG A 22 -4.34 6.35 -21.43
N ASN A 23 -5.27 7.17 -21.92
CA ASN A 23 -5.02 8.18 -22.96
C ASN A 23 -4.51 9.52 -22.39
N LEU A 24 -4.39 9.65 -21.06
CA LEU A 24 -3.82 10.84 -20.45
C LEU A 24 -2.28 10.80 -20.50
N PRO A 25 -1.61 11.97 -20.49
CA PRO A 25 -0.17 12.06 -20.26
C PRO A 25 0.24 11.31 -18.99
N ARG A 26 1.43 10.69 -18.97
CA ARG A 26 1.90 9.81 -17.87
C ARG A 26 1.80 10.47 -16.49
N GLU A 27 2.04 11.76 -16.40
CA GLU A 27 1.95 12.56 -15.18
C GLU A 27 0.51 12.79 -14.67
N LYS A 28 -0.50 12.49 -15.49
CA LYS A 28 -1.93 12.56 -15.17
C LYS A 28 -2.57 11.17 -15.08
N GLN A 29 -1.78 10.12 -15.24
CA GLN A 29 -2.22 8.73 -15.13
C GLN A 29 -2.31 8.33 -13.66
N PHE A 30 -3.40 7.66 -13.29
CA PHE A 30 -3.62 7.21 -11.92
C PHE A 30 -3.00 5.83 -11.70
N VAL A 31 -2.09 5.71 -10.73
CA VAL A 31 -1.53 4.41 -10.32
C VAL A 31 -2.34 3.86 -9.15
N TRP A 32 -2.87 2.66 -9.31
CA TRP A 32 -3.58 1.97 -8.23
C TRP A 32 -2.60 1.17 -7.39
N THR A 33 -2.52 1.47 -6.09
CA THR A 33 -1.72 0.69 -5.13
C THR A 33 -2.61 -0.14 -4.24
N MET A 34 -2.20 -1.38 -3.93
CA MET A 34 -2.87 -2.20 -2.92
C MET A 34 -1.92 -3.11 -2.14
N PRO A 35 -2.37 -3.68 -1.03
CA PRO A 35 -1.58 -4.65 -0.30
C PRO A 35 -1.37 -5.96 -1.10
N ALA A 36 -0.26 -6.64 -0.87
CA ALA A 36 0.16 -7.79 -1.68
C ALA A 36 -0.77 -9.02 -1.52
N TRP A 37 -1.36 -9.25 -0.34
CA TRP A 37 -2.21 -10.41 -0.11
C TRP A 37 -3.58 -10.32 -0.81
N PRO A 38 -4.34 -9.19 -0.74
CA PRO A 38 -5.53 -9.00 -1.55
C PRO A 38 -5.28 -9.25 -3.03
N LEU A 39 -4.19 -8.72 -3.59
CA LEU A 39 -3.85 -8.95 -4.99
C LEU A 39 -3.63 -10.44 -5.30
N THR A 40 -2.91 -11.13 -4.42
CA THR A 40 -2.72 -12.58 -4.52
C THR A 40 -4.07 -13.31 -4.56
N LYS A 41 -5.00 -12.94 -3.65
CA LYS A 41 -6.34 -13.54 -3.61
C LYS A 41 -7.22 -13.20 -4.80
N ILE A 42 -7.07 -12.00 -5.36
CA ILE A 42 -7.76 -11.62 -6.59
C ILE A 42 -7.28 -12.48 -7.76
N LEU A 43 -5.96 -12.65 -7.94
CA LEU A 43 -5.40 -13.48 -9.03
C LEU A 43 -5.72 -14.98 -8.92
N GLU A 44 -6.01 -15.45 -7.70
CA GLU A 44 -6.50 -16.82 -7.43
C GLU A 44 -7.98 -17.01 -7.78
N ARG A 45 -8.79 -15.94 -7.72
CA ARG A 45 -10.27 -16.03 -7.73
C ARG A 45 -10.97 -15.27 -8.86
N CYS A 46 -10.27 -14.36 -9.54
CA CYS A 46 -10.80 -13.64 -10.68
C CYS A 46 -11.18 -14.63 -11.81
N THR A 47 -12.08 -14.20 -12.70
CA THR A 47 -12.48 -15.05 -13.82
C THR A 47 -11.30 -15.27 -14.79
N PRO A 48 -11.29 -16.38 -15.56
CA PRO A 48 -10.25 -16.63 -16.55
C PRO A 48 -10.06 -15.51 -17.57
N GLU A 49 -11.13 -14.78 -17.91
CA GLU A 49 -11.13 -13.68 -18.86
C GLU A 49 -10.52 -12.40 -18.27
N MET A 50 -10.64 -12.21 -16.96
CA MET A 50 -10.15 -11.01 -16.26
C MET A 50 -8.67 -11.15 -15.88
N LYS A 51 -8.24 -12.36 -15.52
CA LYS A 51 -6.87 -12.65 -15.09
C LYS A 51 -5.79 -12.06 -16.02
N PRO A 52 -5.78 -12.29 -17.35
CA PRO A 52 -4.75 -11.73 -18.22
C PRO A 52 -4.77 -10.20 -18.26
N LYS A 53 -5.93 -9.56 -18.09
CA LYS A 53 -6.04 -8.10 -18.03
C LYS A 53 -5.40 -7.55 -16.76
N ILE A 54 -5.62 -8.20 -15.62
CA ILE A 54 -5.00 -7.85 -14.33
C ILE A 54 -3.48 -8.03 -14.41
N GLU A 55 -3.01 -9.16 -14.94
CA GLU A 55 -1.58 -9.43 -15.08
C GLU A 55 -0.89 -8.40 -15.99
N ALA A 56 -1.54 -7.99 -17.09
CA ALA A 56 -1.02 -6.94 -17.97
C ALA A 56 -0.88 -5.58 -17.26
N VAL A 57 -1.90 -5.12 -16.52
CA VAL A 57 -1.81 -3.82 -15.81
C VAL A 57 -0.81 -3.82 -14.66
N ILE A 58 -0.51 -4.98 -14.07
CA ILE A 58 0.59 -5.14 -13.10
C ILE A 58 1.93 -4.95 -13.80
N CYS A 59 2.17 -5.65 -14.92
CA CYS A 59 3.41 -5.54 -15.68
C CYS A 59 3.63 -4.13 -16.25
N ASP A 60 2.55 -3.46 -16.66
CA ASP A 60 2.60 -2.09 -17.19
C ASP A 60 2.80 -1.03 -16.07
N GLY A 61 2.76 -1.42 -14.80
CA GLY A 61 3.00 -0.53 -13.64
C GLY A 61 1.81 0.36 -13.27
N TRP A 62 0.62 0.08 -13.82
CA TRP A 62 -0.62 0.77 -13.46
C TRP A 62 -1.21 0.28 -12.15
N PHE A 63 -0.98 -1.00 -11.89
CA PHE A 63 -1.42 -1.66 -10.68
C PHE A 63 -0.21 -2.16 -9.90
N VAL A 64 0.11 -1.45 -8.83
CA VAL A 64 1.29 -1.73 -8.00
C VAL A 64 0.88 -2.33 -6.67
N TYR A 65 1.80 -3.05 -6.06
CA TYR A 65 1.62 -3.61 -4.73
C TYR A 65 2.82 -3.25 -3.86
N HIS A 66 2.54 -2.97 -2.59
CA HIS A 66 3.56 -2.62 -1.61
C HIS A 66 3.98 -3.84 -0.78
N GLY A 67 5.07 -3.70 -0.02
CA GLY A 67 5.71 -4.82 0.68
C GLY A 67 4.83 -5.53 1.71
N LEU A 68 3.97 -4.79 2.41
CA LEU A 68 3.06 -5.36 3.43
C LEU A 68 1.84 -6.06 2.81
N PRO A 69 1.38 -7.17 3.41
CA PRO A 69 0.31 -7.98 2.82
C PRO A 69 -1.08 -7.38 2.95
N PHE A 70 -1.35 -6.67 4.04
CA PHE A 70 -2.59 -5.95 4.36
C PHE A 70 -2.30 -5.09 5.61
N THR A 71 -3.29 -4.35 6.11
CA THR A 71 -3.19 -3.71 7.42
C THR A 71 -3.15 -4.75 8.52
N ILE A 72 -2.01 -4.86 9.20
CA ILE A 72 -1.77 -5.84 10.27
C ILE A 72 -1.75 -5.11 11.62
N GLU A 73 -2.40 -5.70 12.63
CA GLU A 73 -2.14 -5.41 14.05
C GLU A 73 -0.78 -5.98 14.41
N THR A 74 0.27 -5.16 14.29
CA THR A 74 1.66 -5.63 14.38
C THR A 74 2.04 -6.13 15.77
N GLU A 75 1.33 -5.67 16.79
CA GLU A 75 1.48 -5.99 18.21
C GLU A 75 0.98 -7.39 18.54
N ALA A 76 0.09 -7.93 17.71
CA ALA A 76 -0.44 -9.29 17.84
C ALA A 76 0.44 -10.35 17.14
N GLY A 77 1.52 -9.94 16.46
CA GLY A 77 2.37 -10.83 15.66
C GLY A 77 3.78 -10.94 16.20
N ASP A 78 4.30 -12.17 16.28
CA ASP A 78 5.72 -12.42 16.50
C ASP A 78 6.56 -12.05 15.26
N PRO A 79 7.87 -11.78 15.41
CA PRO A 79 8.75 -11.44 14.29
C PRO A 79 8.67 -12.40 13.10
N GLU A 80 8.58 -13.72 13.32
CA GLU A 80 8.46 -14.71 12.23
C GLU A 80 7.17 -14.51 11.43
N VAL A 81 6.04 -14.22 12.09
CA VAL A 81 4.76 -13.96 11.41
C VAL A 81 4.89 -12.72 10.52
N LEU A 82 5.47 -11.65 11.05
CA LEU A 82 5.65 -10.40 10.31
C LEU A 82 6.61 -10.56 9.12
N VAL A 83 7.71 -11.30 9.29
CA VAL A 83 8.64 -11.63 8.19
C VAL A 83 7.95 -12.46 7.12
N ARG A 84 7.25 -13.53 7.50
CA ARG A 84 6.52 -14.40 6.56
C ARG A 84 5.44 -13.66 5.80
N SER A 85 4.84 -12.64 6.42
CA SER A 85 3.86 -11.75 5.81
C SER A 85 4.38 -11.07 4.53
N LEU A 86 5.69 -10.80 4.43
CA LEU A 86 6.31 -10.20 3.24
C LEU A 86 6.45 -11.19 2.06
N THR A 87 6.19 -12.48 2.29
CA THR A 87 6.27 -13.52 1.24
C THR A 87 5.29 -13.26 0.11
N PHE A 88 4.12 -12.68 0.39
CA PHE A 88 3.13 -12.35 -0.64
C PHE A 88 3.71 -11.38 -1.68
N ALA A 89 4.31 -10.27 -1.24
CA ALA A 89 4.92 -9.30 -2.12
C ALA A 89 6.10 -9.88 -2.92
N SER A 90 6.97 -10.64 -2.25
CA SER A 90 8.13 -11.25 -2.91
C SER A 90 7.75 -12.33 -3.92
N ASN A 91 6.68 -13.10 -3.67
CA ASN A 91 6.15 -14.09 -4.61
C ASN A 91 5.55 -13.41 -5.85
N LEU A 92 4.79 -12.33 -5.67
CA LEU A 92 4.28 -11.54 -6.80
C LEU A 92 5.43 -10.96 -7.64
N SER A 93 6.45 -10.42 -6.97
CA SER A 93 7.64 -9.85 -7.65
C SER A 93 8.34 -10.90 -8.52
N ARG A 94 8.58 -12.10 -7.96
CA ARG A 94 9.14 -13.24 -8.71
C ARG A 94 8.23 -13.69 -9.86
N LYS A 95 6.92 -13.80 -9.61
CA LYS A 95 5.95 -14.25 -10.63
C LYS A 95 5.96 -13.34 -11.86
N PHE A 96 6.00 -12.02 -11.65
CA PHE A 96 5.94 -11.03 -12.73
C PHE A 96 7.31 -10.52 -13.19
N ASN A 97 8.40 -11.08 -12.66
CA ASN A 97 9.76 -10.61 -12.91
C ASN A 97 9.93 -9.09 -12.66
N LEU A 98 9.34 -8.61 -11.57
CA LEU A 98 9.40 -7.22 -11.12
C LEU A 98 10.38 -7.07 -9.94
N PRO A 99 10.98 -5.88 -9.74
CA PRO A 99 11.76 -5.59 -8.55
C PRO A 99 10.93 -5.78 -7.26
N LEU A 100 11.59 -6.13 -6.16
CA LEU A 100 10.96 -6.15 -4.84
C LEU A 100 10.44 -4.73 -4.48
N PRO A 101 9.27 -4.61 -3.82
CA PRO A 101 8.78 -3.32 -3.36
C PRO A 101 9.77 -2.64 -2.41
N HIS A 102 9.94 -1.33 -2.58
CA HIS A 102 10.77 -0.49 -1.71
C HIS A 102 9.90 0.40 -0.81
N ASP A 103 8.59 0.20 -0.84
CA ASP A 103 7.56 0.95 -0.13
C ASP A 103 6.61 0.01 0.62
N ALA A 104 5.99 0.56 1.66
CA ALA A 104 4.98 -0.10 2.47
C ALA A 104 3.86 0.88 2.82
N LYS A 105 2.65 0.35 3.03
CA LYS A 105 1.50 1.13 3.48
C LYS A 105 0.70 0.37 4.52
N LEU A 106 0.29 1.09 5.56
CA LEU A 106 -0.66 0.68 6.60
C LEU A 106 -1.76 1.72 6.70
N THR A 107 -2.93 1.30 7.18
CA THR A 107 -4.08 2.16 7.46
C THR A 107 -4.75 1.74 8.77
N ASP A 108 -5.83 2.41 9.16
CA ASP A 108 -6.77 2.00 10.21
C ASP A 108 -6.23 2.12 11.65
N VAL A 109 -5.26 1.30 12.02
CA VAL A 109 -4.71 1.25 13.38
C VAL A 109 -3.71 2.39 13.63
N PRO A 110 -3.79 3.09 14.78
CA PRO A 110 -3.00 4.29 15.04
C PRO A 110 -1.54 4.00 15.41
N SER A 111 -1.25 2.81 15.91
CA SER A 111 0.04 2.43 16.49
C SER A 111 0.52 1.12 15.88
N HIS A 112 1.84 0.98 15.88
CA HIS A 112 2.50 -0.20 15.35
C HIS A 112 3.74 -0.53 16.19
N SER A 113 4.09 -1.82 16.22
CA SER A 113 5.26 -2.35 16.94
C SER A 113 6.55 -1.64 16.52
N TRP A 114 7.37 -1.29 17.51
CA TRP A 114 8.67 -0.65 17.31
C TRP A 114 9.67 -1.50 16.51
N PHE A 115 9.39 -2.79 16.34
CA PHE A 115 10.16 -3.69 15.48
C PHE A 115 10.00 -3.38 13.97
N LEU A 116 8.94 -2.66 13.57
CA LEU A 116 8.59 -2.48 12.17
C LEU A 116 9.69 -1.81 11.31
N PRO A 117 10.40 -0.76 11.75
CA PRO A 117 11.52 -0.19 11.00
C PRO A 117 12.67 -1.18 10.78
N THR A 118 12.99 -2.01 11.78
CA THR A 118 13.99 -3.07 11.67
C THR A 118 13.60 -4.07 10.59
N LEU A 119 12.36 -4.57 10.64
CA LEU A 119 11.84 -5.51 9.66
C LEU A 119 11.87 -4.95 8.23
N LEU A 120 11.26 -3.78 8.04
CA LEU A 120 11.04 -3.23 6.70
C LEU A 120 12.36 -2.77 6.06
N ASN A 121 13.27 -2.16 6.83
CA ASN A 121 14.56 -1.73 6.28
C ASN A 121 15.42 -2.92 5.82
N ASN A 122 15.47 -4.00 6.62
CA ASN A 122 16.17 -5.24 6.26
C ASN A 122 15.51 -5.96 5.07
N ALA A 123 14.20 -5.75 4.84
CA ALA A 123 13.50 -6.22 3.65
C ALA A 123 13.70 -5.32 2.40
N GLY A 124 14.50 -4.25 2.51
CA GLY A 124 14.77 -3.32 1.40
C GLY A 124 13.77 -2.18 1.28
N ILE A 125 12.75 -2.10 2.13
CA ILE A 125 11.75 -1.05 2.13
C ILE A 125 12.32 0.21 2.79
N LYS A 126 12.14 1.35 2.13
CA LYS A 126 12.74 2.64 2.51
C LYS A 126 11.71 3.69 2.93
N ILE A 127 10.45 3.51 2.55
CA ILE A 127 9.36 4.41 2.90
C ILE A 127 8.13 3.63 3.40
N LEU A 128 7.50 4.15 4.44
CA LEU A 128 6.24 3.66 4.99
C LEU A 128 5.24 4.81 5.06
N HIS A 129 4.05 4.60 4.50
CA HIS A 129 2.90 5.45 4.74
C HIS A 129 1.98 4.80 5.77
N ILE A 130 1.59 5.54 6.80
CA ILE A 130 0.57 5.14 7.78
C ILE A 130 -0.58 6.14 7.68
N GLY A 131 -1.76 5.66 7.30
CA GLY A 131 -3.01 6.38 7.47
C GLY A 131 -3.71 5.92 8.75
N CYS A 132 -4.46 6.78 9.41
CA CYS A 132 -5.18 6.41 10.62
C CYS A 132 -6.69 6.50 10.40
N ASN A 133 -7.45 5.64 11.07
CA ASN A 133 -8.88 5.81 11.14
C ASN A 133 -9.21 7.14 11.83
N ALA A 134 -10.07 7.96 11.22
CA ALA A 134 -10.38 9.29 11.73
C ALA A 134 -11.08 9.28 13.10
N VAL A 135 -11.62 8.13 13.53
CA VAL A 135 -12.21 7.96 14.88
C VAL A 135 -11.20 7.51 15.93
N SER A 136 -9.94 7.21 15.55
CA SER A 136 -8.88 6.79 16.46
C SER A 136 -8.01 7.96 16.88
N SER A 137 -7.54 7.93 18.13
CA SER A 137 -6.52 8.86 18.61
C SER A 137 -5.16 8.51 18.01
N SER A 138 -4.65 9.38 17.13
CA SER A 138 -3.31 9.27 16.56
C SER A 138 -2.23 9.70 17.57
N PRO A 139 -1.02 9.12 17.51
CA PRO A 139 0.12 9.60 18.28
C PRO A 139 0.52 11.01 17.83
N ASP A 140 1.08 11.78 18.75
CA ASP A 140 1.62 13.11 18.47
C ASP A 140 3.03 12.99 17.86
N VAL A 141 3.07 12.83 16.53
CA VAL A 141 4.30 12.71 15.73
C VAL A 141 4.29 13.67 14.55
N PRO A 142 5.46 14.11 14.05
CA PRO A 142 5.52 14.89 12.83
C PRO A 142 4.92 14.13 11.63
N LEU A 143 4.46 14.86 10.62
CA LEU A 143 3.93 14.27 9.38
C LEU A 143 4.96 13.38 8.65
N LEU A 144 6.22 13.82 8.61
CA LEU A 144 7.33 13.10 7.96
C LEU A 144 8.51 13.01 8.93
N PHE A 145 8.97 11.80 9.23
CA PHE A 145 10.06 11.57 10.17
C PHE A 145 10.83 10.29 9.88
N TRP A 146 12.02 10.16 10.47
CA TRP A 146 12.76 8.91 10.51
C TRP A 146 12.33 8.10 11.72
N TRP A 147 11.63 7.00 11.48
CA TRP A 147 11.32 6.05 12.54
C TRP A 147 12.49 5.07 12.71
N GLN A 148 13.18 5.16 13.84
CA GLN A 148 14.29 4.28 14.17
C GLN A 148 13.80 3.06 14.92
N GLY A 149 14.18 1.85 14.48
CA GLY A 149 13.90 0.58 15.15
C GLY A 149 14.94 0.21 16.22
N PRO A 150 14.73 -0.90 16.95
CA PRO A 150 15.62 -1.36 18.02
C PRO A 150 17.05 -1.70 17.56
N ASP A 151 17.25 -2.06 16.29
CA ASP A 151 18.57 -2.32 15.70
C ASP A 151 19.28 -1.06 15.18
N GLY A 152 18.66 0.11 15.33
CA GLY A 152 19.17 1.37 14.77
C GLY A 152 18.79 1.64 13.32
N SER A 153 18.11 0.70 12.64
CA SER A 153 17.58 0.92 11.28
C SER A 153 16.60 2.09 11.27
N LYS A 154 16.71 2.97 10.29
CA LYS A 154 15.82 4.14 10.12
C LYS A 154 14.94 3.98 8.89
N LEU A 155 13.63 4.08 9.07
CA LEU A 155 12.64 4.03 8.01
C LEU A 155 12.01 5.41 7.83
N MET A 156 11.91 5.88 6.58
CA MET A 156 11.19 7.14 6.31
C MET A 156 9.71 6.87 6.49
N THR A 157 9.06 7.57 7.41
CA THR A 157 7.64 7.36 7.72
C THR A 157 6.86 8.63 7.45
N ILE A 158 5.79 8.49 6.66
CA ILE A 158 4.75 9.49 6.50
C ILE A 158 3.57 9.05 7.37
N TYR A 159 3.25 9.80 8.42
CA TYR A 159 2.12 9.52 9.29
C TYR A 159 1.01 10.53 9.05
N TRP A 160 -0.11 10.07 8.49
CA TRP A 160 -1.29 10.86 8.20
C TRP A 160 -2.43 10.50 9.15
N GLY A 161 -2.48 11.17 10.30
CA GLY A 161 -3.49 10.93 11.33
C GLY A 161 -4.91 11.40 11.00
N LYS A 162 -5.10 12.13 9.88
CA LYS A 162 -6.42 12.71 9.53
C LYS A 162 -7.36 11.68 8.86
N ASN A 163 -6.82 10.70 8.13
CA ASN A 163 -7.58 9.63 7.44
C ASN A 163 -6.62 8.54 6.87
N TYR A 164 -7.10 7.64 6.01
CA TYR A 164 -6.32 6.55 5.39
C TYR A 164 -5.34 6.95 4.29
N GLY A 165 -5.43 8.18 3.78
CA GLY A 165 -4.61 8.71 2.70
C GLY A 165 -4.51 10.23 2.77
N THR A 166 -3.57 10.80 2.05
CA THR A 166 -3.22 12.23 2.07
C THR A 166 -4.08 13.06 1.12
N SER A 167 -3.99 14.39 1.23
CA SER A 167 -4.64 15.33 0.30
C SER A 167 -3.97 15.36 -1.08
N LEU A 168 -4.67 15.91 -2.08
CA LEU A 168 -4.12 16.08 -3.43
C LEU A 168 -2.95 17.07 -3.47
N VAL A 169 -3.00 18.11 -2.64
CA VAL A 169 -1.97 19.12 -2.48
C VAL A 169 -1.49 19.16 -1.03
N PRO A 170 -0.21 19.48 -0.79
CA PRO A 170 0.30 19.60 0.57
C PRO A 170 -0.33 20.77 1.33
N ASP A 171 -0.21 20.74 2.66
CA ASP A 171 -0.51 21.90 3.51
C ASP A 171 0.45 23.07 3.16
N LYS A 172 0.02 24.32 3.42
CA LYS A 172 0.73 25.54 2.97
C LYS A 172 2.16 25.67 3.50
N ASP A 173 2.44 25.04 4.64
CA ASP A 173 3.72 25.05 5.33
C ASP A 173 4.64 23.88 4.93
N TRP A 174 4.25 23.06 3.94
CA TRP A 174 5.07 21.98 3.42
C TRP A 174 6.37 22.51 2.79
N LYS A 175 7.50 22.03 3.29
CA LYS A 175 8.83 22.57 2.99
C LYS A 175 9.57 21.81 1.89
N TYR A 176 9.05 20.67 1.46
CA TYR A 176 9.74 19.78 0.53
C TYR A 176 9.23 19.94 -0.90
N LYS A 177 10.11 19.67 -1.88
CA LYS A 177 9.80 19.80 -3.31
C LYS A 177 8.75 18.81 -3.81
N THR A 178 8.58 17.70 -3.09
CA THR A 178 7.72 16.58 -3.50
C THR A 178 6.64 16.36 -2.45
N TRP A 179 5.42 16.09 -2.92
CA TRP A 179 4.29 15.68 -2.08
C TRP A 179 3.78 14.33 -2.54
N LEU A 180 3.49 13.43 -1.60
CA LEU A 180 2.89 12.15 -1.89
C LEU A 180 1.38 12.25 -1.68
N ALA A 181 0.62 12.34 -2.77
CA ALA A 181 -0.84 12.30 -2.76
C ALA A 181 -1.32 10.84 -2.81
N ILE A 182 -2.02 10.39 -1.78
CA ILE A 182 -2.61 9.04 -1.66
C ILE A 182 -4.10 9.22 -1.47
N ILE A 183 -4.87 8.99 -2.54
CA ILE A 183 -6.32 9.07 -2.49
C ILE A 183 -6.86 7.70 -2.07
N HIS A 184 -7.69 7.69 -1.04
CA HIS A 184 -8.24 6.46 -0.47
C HIS A 184 -9.74 6.63 -0.23
N THR A 185 -10.53 5.67 -0.70
CA THR A 185 -11.97 5.59 -0.43
C THR A 185 -12.24 5.02 0.97
N GLY A 186 -13.49 5.02 1.43
CA GLY A 186 -13.83 4.35 2.69
C GLY A 186 -13.66 2.83 2.63
N ASP A 187 -13.80 2.19 3.79
CA ASP A 187 -13.60 0.75 3.95
C ASP A 187 -14.45 -0.06 3.00
N ASN A 188 -13.81 -0.89 2.17
CA ASN A 188 -14.48 -1.79 1.23
C ASN A 188 -15.46 -1.07 0.27
N GLN A 189 -15.25 0.22 -0.01
CA GLN A 189 -16.12 0.99 -0.91
C GLN A 189 -15.74 0.83 -2.39
N GLY A 190 -14.46 0.60 -2.69
CA GLY A 190 -13.97 0.50 -4.07
C GLY A 190 -13.76 1.88 -4.73
N PRO A 191 -13.24 1.92 -5.96
CA PRO A 191 -13.07 3.14 -6.75
C PRO A 191 -14.38 3.86 -7.09
#